data_AF-A0A6V8P8R8-F1
#
_entry.id   AF-A0A6V8P8R8-F1
#
_cell.length_a   1.000
_cell.length_b   1.000
_cell.length_c   1.000
_cell.angle_alpha   90.00
_cell.angle_beta   90.00
_cell.angle_gamma   90.00
#
_symmetry.space_group_name_H-M   'P 1'
#
loop_
_entity.id
_entity.type
_entity.pdbx_description
1 polymer ?
#
loop_
_entity_poly.entity_id
_entity_poly.type
_entity_poly.pdbx_seq_one_letter_code
_entity_poly.pdbx_strand_id
1 'polypeptide(L)' 'HSGVMSLFNQHFIKTGIVSEISFKSVQALMDLRHEGDYQDFAEITEEEAKGAVETAKIVITMLKETFEKIKES' A
#
# COMPACT_ATOMS: atom_id res chain seq x y z
N HIS A 1 6.96 6.54 -8.36
CA HIS A 1 5.87 5.64 -7.92
C HIS A 1 6.17 4.18 -8.28
N SER A 2 6.15 3.79 -9.55
CA SER A 2 6.42 2.40 -9.98
C SER A 2 7.81 1.88 -9.60
N GLY A 3 8.86 2.69 -9.74
CA GLY A 3 10.23 2.28 -9.36
C GLY A 3 10.39 1.96 -7.87
N VAL A 4 9.82 2.80 -7.00
CA VAL A 4 9.82 2.57 -5.54
C VAL A 4 9.05 1.30 -5.19
N MET A 5 7.88 1.08 -5.81
CA MET A 5 7.09 -0.15 -5.62
C MET A 5 7.82 -1.40 -6.13
N SER A 6 8.52 -1.30 -7.25
CA SER A 6 9.31 -2.39 -7.81
C SER A 6 10.46 -2.80 -6.87
N LEU A 7 11.21 -1.82 -6.37
CA LEU A 7 12.26 -2.06 -5.38
C LEU A 7 11.68 -2.60 -4.07
N PHE A 8 10.54 -2.07 -3.62
CA PHE A 8 9.89 -2.56 -2.40
C PHE A 8 9.46 -4.02 -2.55
N ASN A 9 8.87 -4.39 -3.68
CA ASN A 9 8.50 -5.76 -3.99
C ASN A 9 9.73 -6.69 -4.02
N GLN A 10 10.81 -6.26 -4.68
CA GLN A 10 12.04 -7.05 -4.79
C GLN A 10 12.70 -7.28 -3.44
N HIS A 11 12.80 -6.25 -2.60
CA HIS A 11 13.62 -6.29 -1.39
C HIS A 11 12.86 -6.70 -0.12
N PHE A 12 11.54 -6.51 -0.07
CA PHE A 12 10.75 -6.75 1.15
C PHE A 12 9.64 -7.79 0.97
N ILE A 13 9.01 -7.87 -0.21
CA ILE A 13 7.93 -8.84 -0.44
C ILE A 13 8.49 -10.19 -0.86
N LYS A 14 9.30 -10.23 -1.91
CA LYS A 14 9.91 -11.48 -2.42
C LYS A 14 10.87 -12.14 -1.43
N THR A 15 11.38 -11.38 -0.48
CA THR A 15 12.24 -11.87 0.62
C THR A 15 11.43 -12.38 1.82
N GLY A 16 10.10 -12.22 1.80
CA GLY A 16 9.21 -12.68 2.88
C GLY A 16 9.16 -11.75 4.10
N ILE A 17 9.81 -10.59 4.06
CA ILE A 17 9.85 -9.63 5.18
C ILE A 17 8.49 -8.96 5.38
N VAL A 18 7.82 -8.61 4.28
CA VAL A 18 6.47 -8.04 4.26
C VAL A 18 5.55 -8.96 3.47
N SER A 19 4.31 -9.14 3.95
CA SER A 19 3.35 -10.04 3.30
C SER A 19 2.88 -9.53 1.93
N GLU A 20 2.65 -10.44 0.99
CA GLU A 20 2.12 -10.10 -0.33
C GLU A 20 0.72 -9.45 -0.25
N ILE A 21 -0.10 -9.85 0.73
CA ILE A 21 -1.42 -9.26 0.97
C ILE A 21 -1.29 -7.78 1.34
N SER A 22 -0.36 -7.45 2.25
CA SER A 22 -0.08 -6.05 2.63
C SER A 22 0.34 -5.21 1.41
N PHE A 23 1.11 -5.79 0.49
CA PHE A 23 1.55 -5.09 -0.72
C PHE A 23 0.45 -4.87 -1.75
N LYS A 24 -0.44 -5.86 -1.94
CA LYS A 24 -1.62 -5.69 -2.80
C LYS A 24 -2.51 -4.55 -2.33
N SER A 25 -2.65 -4.36 -1.01
CA SER A 25 -3.35 -3.21 -0.45
C SER A 25 -2.68 -1.87 -0.82
N VAL A 26 -1.35 -1.79 -0.79
CA VAL A 26 -0.62 -0.58 -1.23
C VAL A 26 -0.84 -0.31 -2.72
N GLN A 27 -0.80 -1.36 -3.54
CA GLN A 27 -1.04 -1.27 -4.98
C GLN A 27 -2.44 -0.71 -5.25
N ALA A 28 -3.48 -1.28 -4.63
CA ALA A 28 -4.87 -0.85 -4.78
C ALA A 28 -5.08 0.62 -4.35
N LEU A 29 -4.44 1.06 -3.26
CA LEU A 29 -4.50 2.46 -2.83
C LEU A 29 -3.85 3.42 -3.84
N MET A 30 -2.74 3.00 -4.45
CA MET A 30 -2.08 3.80 -5.49
C MET A 30 -2.91 3.87 -6.76
N ASP A 31 -3.55 2.78 -7.14
CA ASP A 31 -4.40 2.71 -8.33
C ASP A 31 -5.65 3.59 -8.13
N LEU A 32 -6.33 3.49 -6.98
CA LEU A 32 -7.48 4.33 -6.64
C LEU A 32 -7.12 5.83 -6.65
N ARG A 33 -5.95 6.18 -6.10
CA ARG A 33 -5.46 7.57 -6.16
C ARG A 33 -5.17 7.99 -7.60
N HIS A 34 -4.55 7.12 -8.41
CA HIS A 34 -4.22 7.45 -9.79
C HIS A 34 -5.48 7.67 -10.63
N GLU A 35 -6.49 6.83 -10.44
CA GLU A 35 -7.81 6.99 -11.05
C GLU A 35 -8.43 8.34 -10.66
N GLY A 36 -8.51 8.64 -9.35
CA GLY A 36 -9.07 9.91 -8.88
C GLY A 36 -8.29 11.17 -9.32
N ASP A 37 -6.96 11.08 -9.43
CA ASP A 37 -6.10 12.22 -9.78
C ASP A 37 -6.01 12.49 -11.30
N TYR A 38 -6.11 11.45 -12.14
CA TYR A 38 -5.73 11.52 -13.56
C TYR A 38 -6.74 10.96 -14.55
N GLN A 39 -7.73 10.17 -14.13
CA GLN A 39 -8.72 9.61 -15.05
C GLN A 39 -9.89 10.59 -15.19
N ASP A 40 -10.16 11.01 -16.43
CA ASP A 40 -11.33 11.84 -16.72
C ASP A 40 -12.61 11.11 -16.30
N PHE A 41 -13.53 11.86 -15.67
CA PHE A 41 -14.80 11.36 -15.16
C PHE A 41 -14.70 10.28 -14.07
N ALA A 42 -13.56 10.15 -13.38
CA ALA A 42 -13.49 9.32 -12.19
C ALA A 42 -14.38 9.88 -11.06
N GLU A 43 -15.27 9.05 -10.55
CA GLU A 43 -16.07 9.34 -9.35
C GLU A 43 -15.67 8.34 -8.26
N ILE A 44 -14.92 8.83 -7.26
CA ILE A 44 -14.63 8.04 -6.06
C ILE A 44 -15.71 8.33 -5.02
N THR A 45 -16.42 7.31 -4.60
CA THR A 45 -17.47 7.43 -3.59
C THR A 45 -16.88 7.70 -2.20
N GLU A 46 -17.70 8.27 -1.31
CA GLU A 46 -17.30 8.47 0.09
C GLU A 46 -16.95 7.15 0.79
N GLU A 47 -17.63 6.05 0.45
CA GLU A 47 -17.35 4.71 0.99
C GLU A 47 -15.99 4.18 0.52
N GLU A 48 -15.68 4.29 -0.77
CA GLU A 48 -14.37 3.91 -1.31
C GLU A 48 -13.25 4.75 -0.69
N ALA A 49 -13.44 6.06 -0.57
CA ALA A 49 -12.48 6.94 0.08
C ALA A 49 -12.25 6.57 1.55
N LYS A 50 -13.32 6.27 2.31
CA LYS A 50 -13.21 5.81 3.70
C LYS A 50 -12.50 4.45 3.80
N GLY A 51 -12.87 3.50 2.94
CA GLY A 51 -12.23 2.19 2.85
C GLY A 51 -10.74 2.30 2.55
N ALA A 52 -10.36 3.21 1.66
CA ALA A 52 -8.97 3.50 1.33
C ALA A 52 -8.20 4.06 2.55
N VAL A 53 -8.79 4.99 3.29
CA VAL A 53 -8.19 5.54 4.51
C VAL A 53 -7.98 4.46 5.58
N GLU A 54 -8.98 3.61 5.82
CA GLU A 54 -8.85 2.51 6.80
C GLU A 54 -7.80 1.48 6.36
N THR A 55 -7.79 1.11 5.08
CA THR A 55 -6.77 0.21 4.51
C THR A 55 -5.38 0.79 4.67
N ALA A 56 -5.19 2.09 4.41
CA ALA A 56 -3.92 2.77 4.58
C ALA A 56 -3.44 2.74 6.03
N LYS A 57 -4.33 2.97 7.00
CA LYS A 57 -3.99 2.87 8.44
C LYS A 57 -3.51 1.47 8.81
N ILE A 58 -4.22 0.42 8.36
CA ILE A 58 -3.85 -0.98 8.62
C ILE A 58 -2.47 -1.29 8.03
N VAL A 59 -2.22 -0.90 6.79
CA VAL A 59 -0.92 -1.10 6.12
C VAL A 59 0.20 -0.39 6.87
N ILE A 60 0.02 0.87 7.26
CA ILE A 60 1.03 1.64 7.99
C ILE A 60 1.35 0.97 9.33
N THR A 61 0.35 0.52 10.07
CA THR A 61 0.54 -0.19 11.34
C THR A 61 1.34 -1.48 11.13
N MET A 62 0.97 -2.32 10.17
CA MET A 62 1.71 -3.56 9.88
C MET A 62 3.17 -3.27 9.49
N LEU A 63 3.42 -2.28 8.64
CA LEU A 63 4.78 -1.94 8.21
C LEU A 63 5.63 -1.42 9.37
N LYS A 64 5.05 -0.66 10.29
CA LYS A 64 5.74 -0.23 11.52
C LYS A 64 6.11 -1.42 12.39
N GLU A 65 5.19 -2.34 12.62
CA GLU A 65 5.45 -3.55 13.40
C GLU A 65 6.54 -4.43 12.77
N THR A 66 6.50 -4.60 11.44
CA THR A 66 7.55 -5.31 10.71
C THR A 66 8.89 -4.60 10.84
N PHE A 67 8.91 -3.26 10.73
CA PHE A 67 10.14 -2.49 10.84
C PHE A 67 10.79 -2.60 12.23
N GLU A 68 10.01 -2.51 13.31
CA GLU A 68 10.55 -2.68 14.67
C GLU A 68 11.12 -4.08 14.87
N LYS A 69 10.44 -5.14 14.37
CA LYS A 69 10.97 -6.51 14.42
C LYS A 69 12.33 -6.65 13.72
N ILE A 70 12.50 -6.01 12.56
CA ILE A 70 13.78 -6.04 11.83
C ILE A 70 14.87 -5.29 12.60
N LYS A 71 14.54 -4.17 13.24
CA LYS A 71 15.48 -3.35 13.99
C LYS A 71 16.00 -4.04 15.26
N GLU A 72 15.18 -4.90 15.85
CA GLU A 72 15.52 -5.71 17.02
C GLU A 72 16.25 -7.03 16.67
N SER A 73 16.36 -7.38 15.38
CA SER A 73 17.02 -8.58 14.85
C SER A 73 18.50 -8.34 14.53
#